data_AF-A0A1U7GDC1-F1
#
_entry.id   AF-A0A1U7GDC1-F1
#
_cell.length_a   1.000
_cell.length_b   1.000
_cell.length_c   1.000
_cell.angle_alpha   90.00
_cell.angle_beta   90.00
_cell.angle_gamma   90.00
#
_symmetry.space_group_name_H-M   'P 1'
#
loop_
_entity.id
_entity.type
_entity.pdbx_description
1 polymer ?
#
loop_
_entity_poly.entity_id
_entity_poly.type
_entity_poly.pdbx_seq_one_letter_code
_entity_poly.pdbx_strand_id
1 'polypeptide(L)'
;MAGSYKGGVFQRLVAASYKLAPVSDPAALPAFQELARKMSRQNDFLRHDYRFVPSSGDHYSSLKQLRRSIDAQRQAGKRRADMYVYSEPPGPEGDASQQGHPVFSNDQNVMIRGVHDAIAHLGGGHPFSARGEYGAYNRHLKTLCNVQDARAGRCLAAAALFTEIVGQTSYFYVYGQFAPQKAVFLNDFDYYNVGLLAPASRLNAFFVAQGKDLACRPDFDPEGLAREYPVLSEELSRQVGGPKVRLADIPSRR
;
A
#
# COMPACT_ATOMS: atom_id res chain seq x y z
N MET A 1 6.61 -16.41 7.86
CA MET A 1 6.86 -14.97 8.06
C MET A 1 5.60 -14.11 7.93
N ALA A 2 4.47 -14.65 7.42
CA ALA A 2 3.16 -14.06 7.68
C ALA A 2 2.81 -14.22 9.19
N GLY A 3 2.31 -13.16 9.83
CA GLY A 3 1.74 -13.20 11.19
C GLY A 3 2.68 -12.95 12.38
N SER A 4 4.01 -12.87 12.19
CA SER A 4 4.94 -12.58 13.32
C SER A 4 5.24 -11.10 13.51
N TYR A 5 5.06 -10.27 12.47
CA TYR A 5 5.25 -8.83 12.55
C TYR A 5 3.89 -8.12 12.59
N LYS A 6 3.43 -7.74 13.79
CA LYS A 6 2.13 -7.08 13.96
C LYS A 6 2.12 -5.57 13.66
N GLY A 7 3.22 -5.01 13.16
CA GLY A 7 3.31 -3.59 12.82
C GLY A 7 3.31 -2.62 14.01
N GLY A 8 3.90 -1.43 13.81
CA GLY A 8 3.75 -0.30 14.74
C GLY A 8 2.36 0.34 14.64
N VAL A 9 2.08 1.36 15.46
CA VAL A 9 0.76 2.00 15.53
C VAL A 9 0.27 2.50 14.17
N PHE A 10 1.13 3.15 13.38
CA PHE A 10 0.78 3.61 12.02
C PHE A 10 0.28 2.47 11.13
N GLN A 11 1.02 1.37 11.04
CA GLN A 11 0.66 0.25 10.16
C GLN A 11 -0.67 -0.38 10.58
N ARG A 12 -0.94 -0.47 11.88
CA ARG A 12 -2.21 -0.99 12.41
C ARG A 12 -3.39 -0.09 12.12
N LEU A 13 -3.21 1.22 12.27
CA LEU A 13 -4.20 2.23 11.90
C LEU A 13 -4.52 2.14 10.41
N VAL A 14 -3.51 2.15 9.54
CA VAL A 14 -3.73 2.00 8.10
C VAL A 14 -4.45 0.68 7.79
N ALA A 15 -4.02 -0.43 8.38
CA ALA A 15 -4.64 -1.74 8.15
C ALA A 15 -6.11 -1.77 8.61
N ALA A 16 -6.45 -1.16 9.75
CA ALA A 16 -7.83 -1.05 10.22
C ALA A 16 -8.65 -0.16 9.30
N SER A 17 -8.18 1.05 8.99
CA SER A 17 -8.86 1.98 8.11
C SER A 17 -9.08 1.39 6.71
N TYR A 18 -8.07 0.70 6.15
CA TYR A 18 -8.21 -0.01 4.87
C TYR A 18 -9.26 -1.12 4.93
N LYS A 19 -9.25 -1.94 6.00
CA LYS A 19 -10.24 -3.00 6.21
C LYS A 19 -11.67 -2.45 6.24
N LEU A 20 -11.87 -1.38 7.02
CA LEU A 20 -13.17 -0.76 7.28
C LEU A 20 -13.68 0.11 6.13
N ALA A 21 -12.79 0.60 5.26
CA ALA A 21 -13.20 1.37 4.09
C ALA A 21 -14.07 0.53 3.14
N PRO A 22 -15.00 1.12 2.38
CA PRO A 22 -15.72 0.41 1.33
C PRO A 22 -14.75 -0.12 0.26
N VAL A 23 -15.23 -1.03 -0.60
CA VAL A 23 -14.42 -1.50 -1.75
C VAL A 23 -14.16 -0.37 -2.74
N SER A 24 -15.15 0.49 -2.97
CA SER A 24 -15.05 1.60 -3.90
C SER A 24 -15.75 2.84 -3.34
N ASP A 25 -15.15 3.99 -3.56
CA ASP A 25 -15.73 5.31 -3.35
C ASP A 25 -15.69 6.07 -4.70
N PRO A 26 -16.85 6.45 -5.27
CA PRO A 26 -16.90 7.23 -6.50
C PRO A 26 -16.03 8.51 -6.47
N ALA A 27 -15.86 9.13 -5.30
CA ALA A 27 -15.01 10.32 -5.15
C ALA A 27 -13.51 10.01 -5.38
N ALA A 28 -13.09 8.76 -5.20
CA ALA A 28 -11.72 8.33 -5.44
C ALA A 28 -11.44 8.01 -6.91
N LEU A 29 -12.47 7.75 -7.73
CA LEU A 29 -12.31 7.32 -9.13
C LEU A 29 -11.36 8.22 -9.96
N PRO A 30 -11.46 9.57 -9.92
CA PRO A 30 -10.56 10.42 -10.68
C PRO A 30 -9.07 10.24 -10.31
N ALA A 31 -8.77 9.95 -9.04
CA ALA A 31 -7.41 9.72 -8.58
C ALA A 31 -6.84 8.39 -9.10
N PHE A 32 -7.66 7.33 -9.13
CA PHE A 32 -7.27 6.04 -9.67
C PHE A 32 -7.09 6.11 -11.20
N GLN A 33 -7.96 6.82 -11.90
CA GLN A 33 -7.78 7.10 -13.34
C GLN A 33 -6.49 7.88 -13.62
N GLU A 34 -6.18 8.89 -12.81
CA GLU A 34 -4.93 9.64 -12.95
C GLU A 34 -3.70 8.79 -12.62
N LEU A 35 -3.79 7.91 -11.61
CA LEU A 35 -2.75 6.92 -11.30
C LEU A 35 -2.50 6.00 -12.50
N ALA A 36 -3.55 5.39 -13.05
CA ALA A 36 -3.48 4.57 -14.24
C ALA A 36 -2.83 5.31 -15.42
N ARG A 37 -3.25 6.55 -15.69
CA ARG A 37 -2.70 7.37 -16.77
C ARG A 37 -1.20 7.62 -16.59
N LYS A 38 -0.75 7.91 -15.36
CA LYS A 38 0.68 8.13 -15.06
C LYS A 38 1.49 6.84 -15.14
N MET A 39 0.97 5.73 -14.63
CA MET A 39 1.59 4.41 -14.71
C MET A 39 1.74 3.93 -16.15
N SER A 40 0.72 4.15 -17.00
CA SER A 40 0.81 3.84 -18.44
C SER A 40 1.96 4.60 -19.11
N ARG A 41 2.14 5.90 -18.81
CA ARG A 41 3.28 6.67 -19.34
C ARG A 41 4.61 6.11 -18.88
N GLN A 42 4.71 5.67 -17.63
CA GLN A 42 5.92 5.03 -17.12
C GLN A 42 6.18 3.68 -17.81
N ASN A 43 5.14 2.89 -18.03
CA ASN A 43 5.22 1.66 -18.80
C ASN A 43 5.69 1.90 -20.24
N ASP A 44 5.34 3.01 -20.89
CA ASP A 44 5.83 3.33 -22.23
C ASP A 44 7.37 3.44 -22.30
N PHE A 45 8.02 3.88 -21.20
CA PHE A 45 9.47 3.85 -21.08
C PHE A 45 10.00 2.45 -20.75
N LEU A 46 9.34 1.75 -19.82
CA LEU A 46 9.80 0.46 -19.31
C LEU A 46 9.58 -0.71 -20.27
N ARG A 47 8.62 -0.62 -21.20
CA ARG A 47 8.24 -1.72 -22.10
C ARG A 47 9.37 -2.16 -23.02
N HIS A 48 10.41 -1.34 -23.19
CA HIS A 48 11.60 -1.71 -23.95
C HIS A 48 12.53 -2.66 -23.16
N ASP A 49 12.50 -2.60 -21.84
CA ASP A 49 13.34 -3.39 -20.94
C ASP A 49 12.59 -4.55 -20.29
N TYR A 50 11.28 -4.39 -20.04
CA TYR A 50 10.48 -5.33 -19.25
C TYR A 50 9.16 -5.70 -19.92
N ARG A 51 8.83 -6.99 -19.88
CA ARG A 51 7.50 -7.52 -20.17
C ARG A 51 6.86 -7.92 -18.85
N PHE A 52 5.80 -7.23 -18.45
CA PHE A 52 4.99 -7.63 -17.31
C PHE A 52 4.11 -8.80 -17.74
N VAL A 53 4.32 -9.96 -17.13
CA VAL A 53 3.63 -11.21 -17.47
C VAL A 53 2.69 -11.56 -16.32
N PRO A 54 1.37 -11.69 -16.56
CA PRO A 54 0.44 -12.08 -15.51
C PRO A 54 0.79 -13.48 -14.96
N SER A 55 0.69 -13.66 -13.65
CA SER A 55 0.92 -14.93 -12.97
C SER A 55 -0.15 -15.23 -11.92
N SER A 56 -0.47 -16.52 -11.74
CA SER A 56 -1.43 -16.99 -10.74
C SER A 56 -0.86 -17.09 -9.31
N GLY A 57 0.41 -16.76 -9.12
CA GLY A 57 1.08 -16.77 -7.81
C GLY A 57 2.24 -15.77 -7.76
N ASP A 58 2.83 -15.65 -6.56
CA ASP A 58 4.02 -14.84 -6.35
C ASP A 58 5.27 -15.63 -6.77
N HIS A 59 5.96 -15.13 -7.81
CA HIS A 59 7.19 -15.74 -8.33
C HIS A 59 8.45 -15.29 -7.58
N TYR A 60 8.37 -14.25 -6.75
CA TYR A 60 9.53 -13.59 -6.17
C TYR A 60 9.35 -13.36 -4.67
N SER A 61 9.83 -14.31 -3.88
CA SER A 61 9.88 -14.19 -2.41
C SER A 61 10.78 -13.03 -1.90
N SER A 62 11.58 -12.42 -2.78
CA SER A 62 12.46 -11.29 -2.44
C SER A 62 12.92 -10.50 -3.67
N LEU A 63 13.31 -9.24 -3.45
CA LEU A 63 13.96 -8.41 -4.47
C LEU A 63 15.22 -9.08 -5.05
N LYS A 64 15.98 -9.83 -4.24
CA LYS A 64 17.17 -10.56 -4.71
C LYS A 64 16.79 -11.66 -5.71
N GLN A 65 15.66 -12.34 -5.50
CA GLN A 65 15.16 -13.34 -6.44
C GLN A 65 14.69 -12.70 -7.75
N LEU A 66 13.95 -11.58 -7.67
CA LEU A 66 13.54 -10.81 -8.85
C LEU A 66 14.76 -10.36 -9.66
N ARG A 67 15.76 -9.74 -9.02
CA ARG A 67 17.00 -9.28 -9.67
C ARG A 67 17.70 -10.43 -10.40
N ARG A 68 17.94 -11.55 -9.72
CA ARG A 68 18.59 -12.73 -10.32
C ARG A 68 17.83 -13.28 -11.51
N SER A 69 16.49 -13.30 -11.45
CA SER A 69 15.65 -13.75 -12.57
C SER A 69 15.83 -12.85 -13.79
N ILE A 70 15.85 -11.53 -13.60
CA ILE A 70 16.07 -10.56 -14.68
C ILE A 70 17.48 -10.68 -15.26
N ASP A 71 18.50 -10.78 -14.39
CA ASP A 71 19.90 -10.87 -14.82
C ASP A 71 20.15 -12.15 -15.61
N ALA A 72 19.62 -13.29 -15.16
CA ALA A 72 19.73 -14.57 -15.87
C ALA A 72 19.07 -14.50 -17.27
N GLN A 73 17.90 -13.88 -17.39
CA GLN A 73 17.25 -13.69 -18.68
C GLN A 73 18.09 -12.83 -19.64
N ARG A 74 18.69 -11.74 -19.12
CA ARG A 74 19.55 -10.87 -19.91
C ARG A 74 20.84 -11.56 -20.36
N GLN A 75 21.45 -12.35 -19.47
CA GLN A 75 22.63 -13.18 -19.80
C GLN A 75 22.31 -14.22 -20.89
N ALA A 76 21.08 -14.74 -20.93
CA ALA A 76 20.59 -15.61 -21.99
C ALA A 76 20.22 -14.86 -23.29
N GLY A 77 20.59 -13.58 -23.42
CA GLY A 77 20.35 -12.77 -24.63
C GLY A 77 18.94 -12.18 -24.74
N LYS A 78 18.11 -12.30 -23.70
CA LYS A 78 16.76 -11.74 -23.73
C LYS A 78 16.80 -10.22 -23.56
N ARG A 79 16.48 -9.50 -24.64
CA ARG A 79 16.47 -8.03 -24.66
C ARG A 79 15.42 -7.42 -23.71
N ARG A 80 14.21 -7.99 -23.68
CA ARG A 80 13.10 -7.59 -22.81
C ARG A 80 12.88 -8.67 -21.76
N ALA A 81 13.27 -8.42 -20.51
CA ALA A 81 13.13 -9.40 -19.44
C ALA A 81 11.66 -9.56 -19.04
N ASP A 82 11.21 -10.80 -18.84
CA ASP A 82 9.89 -11.05 -18.28
C ASP A 82 9.94 -10.85 -16.76
N MET A 83 9.02 -10.03 -16.27
CA MET A 83 8.76 -9.83 -14.86
C MET A 83 7.35 -10.39 -14.60
N TYR A 84 7.28 -11.49 -13.87
CA TYR A 84 6.02 -12.14 -13.53
C TYR A 84 5.34 -11.35 -12.41
N VAL A 85 4.10 -10.96 -12.62
CA VAL A 85 3.33 -10.09 -11.72
C VAL A 85 2.01 -10.76 -11.44
N TYR A 86 1.66 -10.83 -10.15
CA TYR A 86 0.41 -11.44 -9.73
C TYR A 86 -0.78 -10.79 -10.45
N SER A 87 -1.59 -11.63 -11.07
CA SER A 87 -2.87 -11.29 -11.67
C SER A 87 -3.97 -11.94 -10.87
N GLU A 88 -5.03 -11.19 -10.57
CA GLU A 88 -6.20 -11.76 -9.90
C GLU A 88 -6.78 -12.90 -10.77
N PRO A 89 -7.19 -14.02 -10.18
CA PRO A 89 -7.88 -15.08 -10.92
C PRO A 89 -9.19 -14.53 -11.54
N PRO A 90 -9.71 -15.12 -12.61
CA PRO A 90 -10.97 -14.71 -13.20
C PRO A 90 -12.17 -15.06 -12.32
N GLY A 91 -13.00 -14.03 -12.05
CA GLY A 91 -14.32 -14.05 -11.40
C GLY A 91 -15.16 -15.31 -11.63
N PRO A 92 -16.04 -15.72 -10.69
CA PRO A 92 -17.21 -16.47 -11.12
C PRO A 92 -17.96 -15.57 -12.12
N GLU A 93 -18.49 -16.16 -13.20
CA GLU A 93 -19.26 -15.38 -14.18
C GLU A 93 -20.35 -14.55 -13.48
N GLY A 94 -20.37 -13.24 -13.73
CA GLY A 94 -21.39 -12.33 -13.22
C GLY A 94 -21.07 -11.60 -11.90
N ASP A 95 -19.93 -11.85 -11.24
CA ASP A 95 -19.54 -11.11 -10.02
C ASP A 95 -18.21 -10.33 -10.17
N ALA A 96 -18.32 -9.11 -10.71
CA ALA A 96 -17.19 -8.19 -10.85
C ALA A 96 -16.65 -7.64 -9.52
N SER A 97 -17.35 -7.86 -8.40
CA SER A 97 -16.92 -7.41 -7.07
C SER A 97 -15.99 -8.40 -6.36
N GLN A 98 -15.95 -9.65 -6.84
CA GLN A 98 -15.24 -10.73 -6.14
C GLN A 98 -13.86 -11.07 -6.67
N GLN A 99 -13.42 -10.58 -7.83
CA GLN A 99 -12.14 -11.01 -8.42
C GLN A 99 -11.44 -9.94 -9.26
N GLY A 100 -11.29 -8.73 -8.72
CA GLY A 100 -10.56 -7.68 -9.43
C GLY A 100 -10.47 -6.35 -8.70
N HIS A 101 -9.75 -5.42 -9.31
CA HIS A 101 -9.69 -4.04 -8.84
C HIS A 101 -11.00 -3.32 -9.22
N PRO A 102 -11.60 -2.52 -8.33
CA PRO A 102 -12.86 -1.79 -8.60
C PRO A 102 -12.80 -0.70 -9.68
N VAL A 103 -11.66 -0.54 -10.37
CA VAL A 103 -11.40 0.55 -11.35
C VAL A 103 -10.55 0.02 -12.50
N PHE A 104 -9.49 -0.74 -12.20
CA PHE A 104 -8.58 -1.26 -13.20
C PHE A 104 -9.05 -2.60 -13.74
N SER A 105 -8.91 -2.80 -15.05
CA SER A 105 -8.94 -4.16 -15.60
C SER A 105 -7.78 -4.99 -15.06
N ASN A 106 -7.86 -6.32 -15.14
CA ASN A 106 -6.78 -7.18 -14.65
C ASN A 106 -5.44 -6.88 -15.34
N ASP A 107 -5.45 -6.69 -16.66
CA ASP A 107 -4.24 -6.32 -17.42
C ASP A 107 -3.66 -4.97 -16.98
N GLN A 108 -4.53 -3.99 -16.69
CA GLN A 108 -4.09 -2.70 -16.19
C GLN A 108 -3.52 -2.81 -14.78
N ASN A 109 -4.12 -3.62 -13.92
CA ASN A 109 -3.63 -3.89 -12.57
C ASN A 109 -2.25 -4.58 -12.59
N VAL A 110 -2.07 -5.59 -13.45
CA VAL A 110 -0.79 -6.27 -13.70
C VAL A 110 0.26 -5.26 -14.19
N MET A 111 -0.10 -4.37 -15.13
CA MET A 111 0.80 -3.32 -15.60
C MET A 111 1.19 -2.37 -14.47
N ILE A 112 0.23 -1.86 -13.68
CA ILE A 112 0.48 -0.92 -12.59
C ILE A 112 1.40 -1.54 -11.53
N ARG A 113 1.14 -2.78 -11.12
CA ARG A 113 1.98 -3.54 -10.18
C ARG A 113 3.39 -3.75 -10.74
N GLY A 114 3.50 -4.16 -12.01
CA GLY A 114 4.79 -4.33 -12.67
C GLY A 114 5.61 -3.04 -12.79
N VAL A 115 4.96 -1.91 -13.11
CA VAL A 115 5.60 -0.60 -13.11
C VAL A 115 6.11 -0.23 -11.71
N HIS A 116 5.32 -0.51 -10.67
CA HIS A 116 5.74 -0.32 -9.29
C HIS A 116 6.98 -1.16 -8.95
N ASP A 117 6.95 -2.45 -9.24
CA ASP A 117 8.07 -3.36 -9.00
C ASP A 117 9.34 -2.95 -9.75
N ALA A 118 9.21 -2.54 -11.02
CA ALA A 118 10.34 -2.12 -11.84
C ALA A 118 10.96 -0.79 -11.34
N ILE A 119 10.14 0.24 -11.10
CA ILE A 119 10.65 1.56 -10.73
C ILE A 119 11.10 1.61 -9.27
N ALA A 120 10.24 1.10 -8.38
CA ALA A 120 10.36 1.34 -6.96
C ALA A 120 11.20 0.25 -6.28
N HIS A 121 10.87 -1.02 -6.49
CA HIS A 121 11.63 -2.12 -5.88
C HIS A 121 12.96 -2.34 -6.59
N LEU A 122 12.92 -2.59 -7.90
CA LEU A 122 14.10 -2.90 -8.70
C LEU A 122 14.98 -1.66 -8.91
N GLY A 123 14.40 -0.55 -9.35
CA GLY A 123 15.12 0.70 -9.58
C GLY A 123 15.53 1.43 -8.29
N GLY A 124 14.74 1.31 -7.21
CA GLY A 124 15.02 1.95 -5.92
C GLY A 124 15.77 1.10 -4.91
N GLY A 125 15.92 -0.21 -5.16
CA GLY A 125 16.58 -1.13 -4.22
C GLY A 125 15.75 -1.44 -2.97
N HIS A 126 14.43 -1.31 -3.04
CA HIS A 126 13.54 -1.51 -1.91
C HIS A 126 13.08 -2.98 -1.82
N PRO A 127 13.31 -3.69 -0.70
CA PRO A 127 12.91 -5.10 -0.57
C PRO A 127 11.39 -5.27 -0.39
N PHE A 128 10.85 -6.45 -0.73
CA PHE A 128 9.46 -6.85 -0.44
C PHE A 128 9.24 -7.14 1.04
N SER A 129 9.33 -6.10 1.86
CA SER A 129 9.14 -6.11 3.31
C SER A 129 8.26 -4.92 3.69
N ALA A 130 7.53 -4.93 4.81
CA ALA A 130 6.67 -3.79 5.20
C ALA A 130 7.38 -2.42 5.10
N ARG A 131 8.62 -2.33 5.60
CA ARG A 131 9.43 -1.10 5.51
C ARG A 131 9.88 -0.81 4.08
N GLY A 132 10.21 -1.86 3.33
CA GLY A 132 10.63 -1.73 1.94
C GLY A 132 9.50 -1.28 1.03
N GLU A 133 8.26 -1.77 1.21
CA GLU A 133 7.05 -1.29 0.53
C GLU A 133 6.81 0.21 0.78
N TYR A 134 6.95 0.68 2.02
CA TYR A 134 6.81 2.12 2.31
C TYR A 134 7.95 2.94 1.68
N GLY A 135 9.16 2.38 1.61
CA GLY A 135 10.27 2.98 0.87
C GLY A 135 10.00 3.03 -0.65
N ALA A 136 9.50 1.94 -1.21
CA ALA A 136 9.12 1.81 -2.60
C ALA A 136 8.00 2.80 -2.95
N TYR A 137 6.97 2.91 -2.12
CA TYR A 137 5.94 3.96 -2.20
C TYR A 137 6.57 5.35 -2.28
N ASN A 138 7.42 5.72 -1.32
CA ASN A 138 8.06 7.04 -1.27
C ASN A 138 8.92 7.32 -2.51
N ARG A 139 9.61 6.30 -3.04
CA ARG A 139 10.37 6.40 -4.29
C ARG A 139 9.46 6.61 -5.48
N HIS A 140 8.41 5.82 -5.59
CA HIS A 140 7.48 5.85 -6.72
C HIS A 140 6.70 7.17 -6.74
N LEU A 141 6.22 7.63 -5.58
CA LEU A 141 5.49 8.88 -5.45
C LEU A 141 6.24 10.07 -6.09
N LYS A 142 7.56 10.15 -5.90
CA LYS A 142 8.43 11.20 -6.48
C LYS A 142 8.52 11.17 -8.01
N THR A 143 8.13 10.06 -8.63
CA THR A 143 8.10 9.93 -10.10
C THR A 143 6.71 10.20 -10.68
N LEU A 144 5.66 10.18 -9.85
CA LEU A 144 4.27 10.42 -10.26
C LEU A 144 3.84 11.88 -9.99
N CYS A 145 4.34 12.45 -8.90
CA CYS A 145 3.99 13.77 -8.41
C CYS A 145 5.21 14.68 -8.46
N ASN A 146 5.04 15.90 -8.99
CA ASN A 146 6.03 16.94 -8.72
C ASN A 146 5.93 17.34 -7.23
N VAL A 147 7.04 17.81 -6.65
CA VAL A 147 7.13 18.11 -5.21
C VAL A 147 6.18 19.23 -4.78
N GLN A 148 5.88 20.17 -5.67
CA GLN A 148 5.03 21.33 -5.37
C GLN A 148 3.55 20.94 -5.26
N ASP A 149 3.04 20.18 -6.23
CA ASP A 149 1.68 19.64 -6.22
C ASP A 149 1.50 18.62 -5.12
N ALA A 150 2.55 17.84 -4.81
CA ALA A 150 2.55 16.97 -3.65
C ALA A 150 2.33 17.77 -2.35
N ARG A 151 3.17 18.76 -2.07
CA ARG A 151 3.05 19.60 -0.86
C ARG A 151 1.73 20.36 -0.77
N ALA A 152 1.15 20.72 -1.91
CA ALA A 152 -0.13 21.42 -1.97
C ALA A 152 -1.34 20.48 -1.96
N GLY A 153 -1.15 19.16 -1.82
CA GLY A 153 -2.26 18.19 -1.84
C GLY A 153 -2.94 18.04 -3.20
N ARG A 154 -2.35 18.54 -4.29
CA ARG A 154 -2.92 18.54 -5.64
C ARG A 154 -2.59 17.29 -6.46
N CYS A 155 -1.67 16.44 -6.00
CA CYS A 155 -1.38 15.21 -6.71
C CYS A 155 -2.40 14.11 -6.37
N LEU A 156 -3.49 14.03 -7.12
CA LEU A 156 -4.55 13.02 -6.92
C LEU A 156 -4.00 11.58 -6.90
N ALA A 157 -3.04 11.26 -7.77
CA ALA A 157 -2.43 9.93 -7.83
C ALA A 157 -1.70 9.51 -6.53
N ALA A 158 -1.31 10.46 -5.68
CA ALA A 158 -0.66 10.16 -4.39
C ALA A 158 -1.57 9.36 -3.47
N ALA A 159 -2.85 9.76 -3.39
CA ALA A 159 -3.86 9.12 -2.56
C ALA A 159 -4.21 7.71 -3.09
N ALA A 160 -4.40 7.58 -4.40
CA ALA A 160 -4.65 6.27 -5.03
C ALA A 160 -3.45 5.31 -4.83
N LEU A 161 -2.22 5.79 -5.04
CA LEU A 161 -1.01 4.99 -4.81
C LEU A 161 -0.89 4.59 -3.33
N PHE A 162 -1.31 5.46 -2.39
CA PHE A 162 -1.24 5.16 -0.98
C PHE A 162 -2.16 3.98 -0.64
N THR A 163 -3.39 4.00 -1.15
CA THR A 163 -4.34 2.90 -1.00
C THR A 163 -3.81 1.60 -1.61
N GLU A 164 -3.29 1.66 -2.85
CA GLU A 164 -2.77 0.48 -3.57
C GLU A 164 -1.55 -0.16 -2.91
N ILE A 165 -0.65 0.64 -2.33
CA ILE A 165 0.62 0.14 -1.78
C ILE A 165 0.60 0.09 -0.26
N VAL A 166 0.43 1.24 0.40
CA VAL A 166 0.52 1.36 1.86
C VAL A 166 -0.69 0.69 2.52
N GLY A 167 -1.90 0.85 1.96
CA GLY A 167 -3.12 0.19 2.42
C GLY A 167 -3.02 -1.34 2.39
N GLN A 168 -2.86 -1.91 1.19
CA GLN A 168 -2.71 -3.36 0.99
C GLN A 168 -1.56 -3.97 1.79
N THR A 169 -0.38 -3.34 1.78
CA THR A 169 0.78 -3.83 2.53
C THR A 169 0.47 -3.87 4.02
N SER A 170 -0.09 -2.79 4.56
CA SER A 170 -0.41 -2.72 5.99
C SER A 170 -1.40 -3.80 6.39
N TYR A 171 -2.42 -4.02 5.57
CA TYR A 171 -3.37 -5.11 5.76
C TYR A 171 -2.66 -6.48 5.76
N PHE A 172 -1.84 -6.78 4.75
CA PHE A 172 -1.14 -8.06 4.64
C PHE A 172 -0.26 -8.36 5.86
N TYR A 173 0.52 -7.39 6.33
CA TYR A 173 1.42 -7.62 7.48
C TYR A 173 0.66 -7.75 8.81
N VAL A 174 -0.48 -7.07 8.96
CA VAL A 174 -1.27 -7.12 10.19
C VAL A 174 -2.14 -8.37 10.25
N TYR A 175 -2.79 -8.75 9.14
CA TYR A 175 -3.76 -9.85 9.10
C TYR A 175 -3.22 -11.14 8.46
N GLY A 176 -2.03 -11.12 7.87
CA GLY A 176 -1.37 -12.30 7.32
C GLY A 176 -1.87 -12.75 5.94
N GLN A 177 -2.76 -11.99 5.30
CA GLN A 177 -3.35 -12.26 3.99
C GLN A 177 -3.67 -10.96 3.26
N PHE A 178 -3.77 -11.00 1.93
CA PHE A 178 -4.22 -9.84 1.16
C PHE A 178 -5.72 -9.62 1.35
N ALA A 179 -6.13 -8.35 1.34
CA ALA A 179 -7.53 -7.96 1.26
C ALA A 179 -7.95 -7.78 -0.20
N PRO A 180 -9.26 -7.74 -0.49
CA PRO A 180 -9.73 -7.20 -1.76
C PRO A 180 -9.10 -5.83 -2.05
N GLN A 181 -8.76 -5.58 -3.32
CA GLN A 181 -8.28 -4.27 -3.76
C GLN A 181 -9.39 -3.22 -3.61
N LYS A 182 -9.00 -1.99 -3.27
CA LYS A 182 -9.96 -0.92 -2.96
C LYS A 182 -9.64 0.36 -3.73
N ALA A 183 -10.68 1.03 -4.20
CA ALA A 183 -10.60 2.37 -4.77
C ALA A 183 -11.22 3.40 -3.82
N VAL A 184 -10.45 3.78 -2.81
CA VAL A 184 -10.88 4.70 -1.74
C VAL A 184 -9.73 5.63 -1.34
N PHE A 185 -10.06 6.73 -0.66
CA PHE A 185 -9.08 7.55 0.04
C PHE A 185 -9.01 7.19 1.52
N LEU A 186 -7.79 7.13 2.06
CA LEU A 186 -7.55 6.98 3.49
C LEU A 186 -7.13 8.33 4.09
N ASN A 187 -8.08 9.27 4.13
CA ASN A 187 -7.82 10.70 4.36
C ASN A 187 -7.21 11.07 5.72
N ASP A 188 -7.21 10.15 6.68
CA ASP A 188 -6.56 10.35 7.97
C ASP A 188 -5.03 10.29 7.90
N PHE A 189 -4.44 9.81 6.80
CA PHE A 189 -3.00 9.61 6.68
C PHE A 189 -2.35 10.64 5.75
N ASP A 190 -1.12 11.03 6.07
CA ASP A 190 -0.33 11.88 5.19
C ASP A 190 0.27 11.02 4.06
N TYR A 191 -0.22 11.24 2.85
CA TYR A 191 0.25 10.54 1.65
C TYR A 191 1.68 10.93 1.26
N TYR A 192 2.17 12.09 1.68
CA TYR A 192 3.50 12.59 1.31
C TYR A 192 4.56 12.28 2.36
N ASN A 193 4.14 12.19 3.62
CA ASN A 193 4.98 11.85 4.75
C ASN A 193 4.49 10.54 5.38
N VAL A 194 4.67 9.42 4.66
CA VAL A 194 4.25 8.09 5.14
C VAL A 194 4.84 7.80 6.51
N GLY A 195 3.98 7.38 7.42
CA GLY A 195 4.27 7.24 8.85
C GLY A 195 3.56 8.29 9.71
N LEU A 196 3.02 9.35 9.09
CA LEU A 196 2.29 10.42 9.78
C LEU A 196 0.79 10.41 9.46
N LEU A 197 0.02 11.02 10.36
CA LEU A 197 -1.37 11.38 10.11
C LEU A 197 -1.45 12.67 9.31
N ALA A 198 -2.52 12.83 8.53
CA ALA A 198 -2.80 14.09 7.85
C ALA A 198 -2.99 15.22 8.89
N PRO A 199 -2.58 16.47 8.62
CA PRO A 199 -2.73 17.57 9.59
C PRO A 199 -4.16 17.81 10.06
N ALA A 200 -5.14 17.55 9.18
CA ALA A 200 -6.57 17.70 9.47
C ALA A 200 -7.19 16.45 10.13
N SER A 201 -6.44 15.36 10.28
CA SER A 201 -6.97 14.14 10.89
C SER A 201 -7.28 14.39 12.36
N ARG A 202 -8.50 14.02 12.77
CA ARG A 202 -8.93 14.05 14.17
C ARG A 202 -8.23 12.97 15.00
N LEU A 203 -7.61 11.95 14.37
CA LEU A 203 -6.76 10.97 15.06
C LEU A 203 -5.52 11.60 15.71
N ASN A 204 -5.11 12.82 15.33
CA ASN A 204 -4.03 13.56 16.00
C ASN A 204 -4.34 13.89 17.47
N ALA A 205 -5.60 13.82 17.89
CA ALA A 205 -5.99 13.91 19.30
C ALA A 205 -5.53 12.71 20.13
N PHE A 206 -5.24 11.57 19.49
CA PHE A 206 -4.91 10.30 20.14
C PHE A 206 -3.50 9.80 19.83
N PHE A 207 -2.94 10.19 18.69
CA PHE A 207 -1.63 9.73 18.23
C PHE A 207 -0.72 10.92 17.92
N VAL A 208 0.59 10.70 18.08
CA VAL A 208 1.62 11.71 17.84
C VAL A 208 2.87 11.07 17.27
N ALA A 209 3.57 11.79 16.40
CA ALA A 209 4.88 11.39 15.93
C ALA A 209 5.91 11.50 17.07
N GLN A 210 6.61 10.40 17.35
CA GLN A 210 7.73 10.33 18.29
C GLN A 210 8.97 9.83 17.54
N GLY A 211 9.85 10.77 17.17
CA GLY A 211 11.00 10.47 16.33
C GLY A 211 10.57 10.01 14.93
N LYS A 212 10.78 8.73 14.60
CA LYS A 212 10.44 8.14 13.30
C LYS A 212 9.17 7.29 13.31
N ASP A 213 8.52 7.17 14.47
CA ASP A 213 7.35 6.33 14.66
C ASP A 213 6.13 7.16 15.02
N LEU A 214 4.95 6.67 14.63
CA LEU A 214 3.69 7.11 15.21
C LEU A 214 3.46 6.33 16.51
N ALA A 215 3.11 7.03 17.58
CA ALA A 215 2.82 6.44 18.89
C ALA A 215 1.49 6.96 19.44
N CYS A 216 0.95 6.29 20.44
CA CYS A 216 -0.10 6.85 21.28
C CYS A 216 0.45 8.09 22.01
N ARG A 217 -0.39 9.11 22.20
CA ARG A 217 0.01 10.26 23.00
C ARG A 217 0.26 9.87 24.47
N PRO A 218 1.08 10.63 25.23
CA PRO A 218 1.27 10.36 26.66
C PRO A 218 -0.02 10.37 27.47
N ASP A 219 -0.98 11.19 27.06
CA ASP A 219 -2.33 11.35 27.62
C ASP A 219 -3.38 10.53 26.86
N PHE A 220 -2.98 9.41 26.22
CA PHE A 220 -3.87 8.60 25.39
C PHE A 220 -5.10 8.12 26.18
N ASP A 221 -6.27 8.59 25.74
CA ASP A 221 -7.59 8.22 26.26
C ASP A 221 -8.24 7.16 25.34
N PRO A 222 -8.18 5.86 25.70
CA PRO A 222 -8.80 4.81 24.89
C PRO A 222 -10.34 4.88 24.90
N GLU A 223 -10.96 5.43 25.95
CA GLU A 223 -12.42 5.58 26.02
C GLU A 223 -12.89 6.73 25.11
N GLY A 224 -12.13 7.83 25.08
CA GLY A 224 -12.31 8.92 24.13
C GLY A 224 -12.18 8.45 22.69
N LEU A 225 -11.15 7.64 22.38
CA LEU A 225 -10.98 7.05 21.06
C LEU A 225 -12.16 6.15 20.69
N ALA A 226 -12.62 5.29 21.60
CA ALA A 226 -13.77 4.42 21.37
C ALA A 226 -15.08 5.20 21.19
N ARG A 227 -15.23 6.35 21.85
CA ARG A 227 -16.40 7.21 21.70
C ARG A 227 -16.42 7.93 20.35
N GLU A 228 -15.27 8.43 19.91
CA GLU A 228 -15.14 9.19 18.66
C GLU A 228 -15.06 8.27 17.43
N TYR A 229 -14.44 7.11 17.58
CA TYR A 229 -14.17 6.14 16.53
C TYR A 229 -14.52 4.71 16.96
N PRO A 230 -15.79 4.40 17.24
CA PRO A 230 -16.19 3.12 17.83
C PRO A 230 -15.75 1.90 17.00
N VAL A 231 -15.99 1.94 15.69
CA VAL A 231 -15.68 0.81 14.78
C VAL A 231 -14.16 0.64 14.60
N LEU A 232 -13.42 1.74 14.47
CA LEU A 232 -11.97 1.70 14.34
C LEU A 232 -11.32 1.20 15.64
N SER A 233 -11.77 1.70 16.80
CA SER A 233 -11.31 1.26 18.11
C SER A 233 -11.55 -0.23 18.34
N GLU A 234 -12.73 -0.74 17.96
CA GLU A 234 -13.04 -2.16 18.03
C GLU A 234 -12.09 -2.98 17.15
N GLU A 235 -11.87 -2.57 15.89
CA GLU A 235 -10.98 -3.29 14.99
C GLU A 235 -9.53 -3.27 15.46
N LEU A 236 -9.02 -2.13 15.94
CA LEU A 236 -7.68 -2.04 16.51
C LEU A 236 -7.53 -2.97 17.73
N SER A 237 -8.56 -3.07 18.56
CA SER A 237 -8.60 -4.00 19.71
C SER A 237 -8.56 -5.46 19.26
N ARG A 238 -9.20 -5.81 18.13
CA ARG A 238 -9.10 -7.16 17.55
C ARG A 238 -7.69 -7.48 17.06
N GLN A 239 -7.02 -6.55 16.38
CA GLN A 239 -5.67 -6.77 15.85
C GLN A 239 -4.60 -7.07 16.92
N VAL A 240 -4.83 -6.67 18.16
CA VAL A 240 -3.88 -6.83 19.27
C VAL A 240 -4.17 -8.07 20.13
N GLY A 241 -5.21 -8.85 19.81
CA GLY A 241 -5.58 -10.08 20.53
C GLY A 241 -6.71 -9.91 21.54
N GLY A 242 -7.59 -8.93 21.31
CA GLY A 242 -8.71 -8.62 22.20
C GLY A 242 -8.38 -7.50 23.20
N PRO A 243 -9.30 -7.19 24.14
CA PRO A 243 -9.25 -5.99 24.99
C PRO A 243 -8.06 -5.92 25.97
N LYS A 244 -7.17 -6.92 25.99
CA LYS A 244 -6.11 -7.09 26.99
C LYS A 244 -4.72 -6.65 26.53
N VAL A 245 -4.53 -6.22 25.29
CA VAL A 245 -3.30 -5.54 24.84
C VAL A 245 -3.67 -4.12 24.44
N ARG A 246 -3.19 -3.09 25.16
CA ARG A 246 -3.52 -1.71 24.80
C ARG A 246 -2.67 -1.29 23.61
N LEU A 247 -3.23 -0.48 22.70
CA LEU A 247 -2.46 0.17 21.63
C LEU A 247 -1.21 0.91 22.18
N ALA A 248 -1.31 1.45 23.40
CA ALA A 248 -0.21 2.08 24.11
C ALA A 248 0.90 1.10 24.56
N ASP A 249 0.58 -0.19 24.68
CA ASP A 249 1.54 -1.25 25.04
C ASP A 249 2.26 -1.81 23.80
N ILE A 250 1.89 -1.35 22.59
CA ILE A 250 2.61 -1.69 21.37
C ILE A 250 3.94 -0.91 21.38
N PRO A 251 5.10 -1.60 21.39
CA PRO A 251 6.38 -0.92 21.45
C PRO A 251 6.52 0.04 20.26
N SER A 252 6.87 1.29 20.54
CA SER A 252 7.61 2.09 19.55
C SER A 252 8.90 1.32 19.28
N ARG A 253 9.25 1.12 18.00
CA ARG A 253 10.47 0.38 17.69
C ARG A 253 11.63 1.26 18.16
N ARG A 254 12.44 0.74 19.08
CA ARG A 254 13.76 1.32 19.35
C ARG A 254 14.63 1.25 18.09
#